data_AF-A0A7S1CK55-F1
#
_entry.id   AF-A0A7S1CK55-F1
#
_cell.length_a   1.000
_cell.length_b   1.000
_cell.length_c   1.000
_cell.angle_alpha   90.00
_cell.angle_beta   90.00
_cell.angle_gamma   90.00
#
_symmetry.space_group_name_H-M   'P 1'
#
loop_
_entity.id
_entity.type
_entity.pdbx_description
1 polymer ?
#
loop_
_entity_poly.entity_id
_entity_poly.type
_entity_poly.pdbx_seq_one_letter_code
_entity_poly.pdbx_strand_id
1 'polypeptide(L)'
;EARLALWRARDDRGWTALHHAAHSGLLPHIDWPRVLGGMLDAVPINIRTSSNRLTMLHLAVWSGHAAAVAVLLGAWPDRPNPWRPRVRTGVPAVHQGRTFTELDLAVTRGHVDCARLLVRARCGASVTAGAPCDRLLHRLILMGDGIGSELLLRNPANRVRVTKPLLDLVKGMKYPETCTFTFAGYHSPTPQHMFECMVCRQRVCLVCRYKCHADNCWEHTLAPRHRVRYVGVDTATYCGCTKSTCHALGVVDNREVEGYRFAPQPIDTRGVAADFGPSSELHPLIMALAKNSHDVWARERLDQGWQWGPERDNATRRHPSLRPFEELTDIDQRFGVEGAMESIKVILSLGFTLTRMTDAELEEAARRRAAQARAGASHFGGGGDHR
;
A
#
# COMPACT_ATOMS: atom_id res chain seq x y z
N GLU A 1 -6.13 -38.69 40.10
CA GLU A 1 -5.39 -39.42 39.04
C GLU A 1 -6.25 -39.79 37.83
N ALA A 2 -7.46 -40.34 37.99
CA ALA A 2 -8.35 -40.70 36.87
C ALA A 2 -8.61 -39.57 35.85
N ARG A 3 -8.79 -38.32 36.31
CA ARG A 3 -8.94 -37.15 35.44
C ARG A 3 -7.70 -36.87 34.57
N LEU A 4 -6.49 -37.08 35.08
CA LEU A 4 -5.24 -36.90 34.31
C LEU A 4 -5.05 -38.00 33.27
N ALA A 5 -5.54 -39.22 33.54
CA ALA A 5 -5.48 -40.33 32.59
C ALA A 5 -6.29 -40.02 31.33
N LEU A 6 -7.45 -39.36 31.46
CA LEU A 6 -8.27 -38.92 30.32
C LEU A 6 -7.52 -37.97 29.38
N TRP A 7 -6.68 -37.07 29.92
CA TRP A 7 -5.88 -36.15 29.11
C TRP A 7 -4.68 -36.82 28.41
N ARG A 8 -4.31 -38.03 28.85
CA ARG A 8 -3.27 -38.87 28.23
C ARG A 8 -3.84 -39.88 27.24
N ALA A 9 -5.14 -40.13 27.29
CA ALA A 9 -5.82 -41.04 26.38
C ALA A 9 -5.63 -40.57 24.94
N ARG A 10 -5.35 -41.53 24.06
CA ARG A 10 -5.10 -41.30 22.65
C ARG A 10 -6.19 -41.95 21.81
N ASP A 11 -6.58 -41.30 20.73
CA ASP A 11 -7.36 -41.92 19.67
C ASP A 11 -6.49 -42.81 18.77
N ASP A 12 -7.11 -43.47 17.79
CA ASP A 12 -6.45 -44.37 16.83
C ASP A 12 -5.37 -43.68 16.00
N ARG A 13 -5.41 -42.34 15.90
CA ARG A 13 -4.40 -41.51 15.21
C ARG A 13 -3.30 -41.02 16.14
N GLY A 14 -3.37 -41.39 17.43
CA GLY A 14 -2.42 -40.98 18.46
C GLY A 14 -2.62 -39.56 18.97
N TRP A 15 -3.77 -38.93 18.70
CA TRP A 15 -4.13 -37.59 19.20
C TRP A 15 -4.81 -37.70 20.55
N THR A 16 -4.67 -36.64 21.35
CA THR A 16 -5.29 -36.54 22.68
C THR A 16 -6.33 -35.44 22.65
N ALA A 17 -7.18 -35.36 23.68
CA ALA A 17 -8.14 -34.26 23.83
C ALA A 17 -7.45 -32.87 23.76
N LEU A 18 -6.22 -32.74 24.27
CA LEU A 18 -5.43 -31.49 24.19
C LEU A 18 -5.03 -31.14 22.75
N HIS A 19 -4.70 -32.14 21.92
CA HIS A 19 -4.37 -31.92 20.52
C HIS A 19 -5.59 -31.39 19.74
N HIS A 20 -6.76 -31.99 19.96
CA HIS A 20 -8.01 -31.55 19.34
C HIS A 20 -8.41 -30.15 19.81
N ALA A 21 -8.30 -29.87 21.12
CA ALA A 21 -8.57 -28.54 21.67
C ALA A 21 -7.63 -27.45 21.13
N ALA A 22 -6.35 -27.77 20.92
CA ALA A 22 -5.39 -26.86 20.33
C ALA A 22 -5.62 -26.63 18.83
N HIS A 23 -5.95 -27.69 18.10
CA HIS A 23 -6.24 -27.61 16.66
C HIS A 23 -7.51 -26.81 16.38
N SER A 24 -8.55 -26.97 17.22
CA SER A 24 -9.83 -26.27 17.11
C SER A 24 -9.84 -24.86 17.72
N GLY A 25 -8.80 -24.48 18.48
CA GLY A 25 -8.74 -23.18 19.14
C GLY A 25 -9.58 -23.07 20.42
N LEU A 26 -10.01 -24.19 21.00
CA LEU A 26 -10.84 -24.23 22.22
C LEU A 26 -10.05 -24.00 23.52
N LEU A 27 -8.72 -24.11 23.51
CA LEU A 27 -7.88 -23.92 24.71
C LEU A 27 -8.19 -22.66 25.55
N PRO A 28 -8.35 -21.45 24.98
CA PRO A 28 -8.69 -20.25 25.76
C PRO A 28 -10.11 -20.26 26.34
N HIS A 29 -11.01 -21.08 25.80
CA HIS A 29 -12.41 -21.15 26.24
C HIS A 29 -12.63 -22.18 27.36
N ILE A 30 -11.61 -22.97 27.69
CA ILE A 30 -11.67 -23.95 28.78
C ILE A 30 -11.35 -23.25 30.10
N ASP A 31 -12.26 -23.36 31.06
CA ASP A 31 -12.03 -22.96 32.45
C ASP A 31 -11.08 -23.96 33.13
N TRP A 32 -9.79 -23.81 32.87
CA TRP A 32 -8.74 -24.70 33.38
C TRP A 32 -8.74 -24.81 34.91
N PRO A 33 -8.87 -23.72 35.70
CA PRO A 33 -9.02 -23.80 37.15
C PRO A 33 -10.18 -24.70 37.60
N ARG A 34 -11.35 -24.59 36.97
CA ARG A 34 -12.52 -25.40 37.36
C ARG A 34 -12.40 -26.87 36.91
N VAL A 35 -11.84 -27.11 35.73
CA VAL A 35 -11.71 -28.45 35.15
C VAL A 35 -10.62 -29.27 35.84
N LEU A 36 -9.49 -28.63 36.19
CA LEU A 36 -8.30 -29.32 36.69
C LEU A 36 -7.94 -28.99 38.14
N GLY A 37 -8.50 -27.94 38.74
CA GLY A 37 -8.20 -27.55 40.11
C GLY A 37 -6.68 -27.43 40.35
N GLY A 38 -6.19 -28.04 41.42
CA GLY A 38 -4.74 -28.10 41.74
C GLY A 38 -3.89 -28.97 40.81
N MET A 39 -4.48 -29.65 39.81
CA MET A 39 -3.75 -30.56 38.90
C MET A 39 -3.24 -29.87 37.62
N LEU A 40 -3.35 -28.54 37.52
CA LEU A 40 -2.89 -27.75 36.37
C LEU A 40 -1.42 -27.99 36.02
N ASP A 41 -0.59 -28.19 37.04
CA ASP A 41 0.84 -28.46 36.89
C ASP A 41 1.14 -29.90 36.47
N ALA A 42 0.17 -30.80 36.53
CA ALA A 42 0.32 -32.20 36.14
C ALA A 42 -0.16 -32.49 34.71
N VAL A 43 -0.73 -31.49 34.02
CA VAL A 43 -1.21 -31.64 32.64
C VAL A 43 -0.06 -32.00 31.70
N PRO A 44 -0.22 -33.01 30.84
CA PRO A 44 0.81 -33.45 29.92
C PRO A 44 0.81 -32.59 28.64
N ILE A 45 1.29 -31.36 28.74
CA ILE A 45 1.25 -30.35 27.67
C ILE A 45 2.18 -30.62 26.48
N ASN A 46 3.21 -31.48 26.65
CA ASN A 46 4.21 -31.76 25.61
C ASN A 46 4.02 -33.13 24.93
N ILE A 47 2.83 -33.75 25.05
CA ILE A 47 2.54 -35.00 24.33
C ILE A 47 2.71 -34.78 22.83
N ARG A 48 3.28 -35.77 22.16
CA ARG A 48 3.48 -35.78 20.70
C ARG A 48 2.53 -36.76 20.04
N THR A 49 1.95 -36.36 18.91
CA THR A 49 1.15 -37.26 18.06
C THR A 49 2.01 -38.39 17.48
N SER A 50 1.40 -39.53 17.16
CA SER A 50 2.13 -40.72 16.72
C SER A 50 2.68 -40.60 15.28
N SER A 51 1.95 -39.91 14.39
CA SER A 51 2.32 -39.79 12.97
C SER A 51 3.41 -38.74 12.71
N ASN A 52 3.11 -37.48 13.04
CA ASN A 52 3.94 -36.33 12.67
C ASN A 52 4.73 -35.75 13.86
N ARG A 53 4.63 -36.39 15.03
CA ARG A 53 5.27 -35.98 16.28
C ARG A 53 4.97 -34.51 16.66
N LEU A 54 3.76 -34.04 16.37
CA LEU A 54 3.28 -32.68 16.63
C LEU A 54 2.87 -32.56 18.09
N THR A 55 3.18 -31.42 18.71
CA THR A 55 2.65 -31.06 20.04
C THR A 55 1.38 -30.22 19.89
N MET A 56 0.67 -29.98 21.00
CA MET A 56 -0.46 -29.05 21.01
C MET A 56 -0.05 -27.64 20.53
N LEU A 57 1.18 -27.20 20.82
CA LEU A 57 1.70 -25.91 20.33
C LEU A 57 1.81 -25.89 18.80
N HIS A 58 2.35 -26.96 18.19
CA HIS A 58 2.41 -27.07 16.73
C HIS A 58 1.03 -26.99 16.08
N LEU A 59 0.04 -27.67 16.66
CA LEU A 59 -1.33 -27.69 16.13
C LEU A 59 -2.03 -26.34 16.26
N ALA A 60 -1.86 -25.66 17.41
CA ALA A 60 -2.40 -24.31 17.61
C ALA A 60 -1.82 -23.34 16.58
N VAL A 61 -0.51 -23.39 16.36
CA VAL A 61 0.19 -22.54 15.39
C VAL A 61 -0.19 -22.89 13.95
N TRP A 62 -0.24 -24.18 13.61
CA TRP A 62 -0.61 -24.66 12.27
C TRP A 62 -2.00 -24.20 11.83
N SER A 63 -2.90 -24.03 12.81
CA SER A 63 -4.29 -23.65 12.61
C SER A 63 -4.52 -22.14 12.74
N GLY A 64 -3.50 -21.37 13.16
CA GLY A 64 -3.57 -19.93 13.29
C GLY A 64 -4.26 -19.42 14.56
N HIS A 65 -4.46 -20.26 15.57
CA HIS A 65 -5.15 -19.86 16.81
C HIS A 65 -4.19 -19.16 17.79
N ALA A 66 -3.98 -17.86 17.59
CA ALA A 66 -3.06 -17.07 18.43
C ALA A 66 -3.46 -17.09 19.92
N ALA A 67 -4.76 -17.08 20.24
CA ALA A 67 -5.24 -17.18 21.61
C ALA A 67 -4.84 -18.51 22.28
N ALA A 68 -4.90 -19.63 21.54
CA ALA A 68 -4.43 -20.93 22.03
C ALA A 68 -2.91 -20.95 22.27
N VAL A 69 -2.13 -20.28 21.41
CA VAL A 69 -0.69 -20.09 21.61
C VAL A 69 -0.42 -19.20 22.84
N ALA A 70 -1.22 -18.16 23.07
CA ALA A 70 -1.09 -17.26 24.21
C ALA A 70 -1.39 -17.97 25.54
N VAL A 71 -2.36 -18.88 25.58
CA VAL A 71 -2.61 -19.72 26.77
C VAL A 71 -1.37 -20.55 27.13
N LEU A 72 -0.62 -21.03 26.13
CA LEU A 72 0.56 -21.85 26.35
C LEU A 72 1.82 -21.04 26.72
N LEU A 73 2.05 -19.90 26.05
CA LEU A 73 3.32 -19.17 26.12
C LEU A 73 3.20 -17.76 26.74
N GLY A 74 2.00 -17.20 26.82
CA GLY A 74 1.70 -15.86 27.31
C GLY A 74 1.47 -15.81 28.82
N ALA A 75 1.19 -14.61 29.33
CA ALA A 75 0.74 -14.41 30.72
C ALA A 75 -0.77 -14.68 30.84
N TRP A 76 -1.21 -15.20 31.98
CA TRP A 76 -2.64 -15.33 32.27
C TRP A 76 -3.09 -14.07 33.04
N PRO A 77 -4.36 -13.61 32.88
CA PRO A 77 -4.82 -12.35 33.47
C PRO A 77 -4.65 -12.28 34.99
N ASP A 78 -4.98 -13.36 35.70
CA ASP A 78 -5.10 -13.35 37.16
C ASP A 78 -3.89 -13.94 37.89
N ARG A 79 -2.97 -14.61 37.17
CA ARG A 79 -1.85 -15.36 37.77
C ARG A 79 -0.72 -15.64 36.78
N PRO A 80 0.49 -15.97 37.25
CA PRO A 80 1.54 -16.47 36.37
C PRO A 80 1.10 -17.75 35.65
N ASN A 81 1.46 -17.86 34.38
CA ASN A 81 1.12 -19.03 33.57
C ASN A 81 1.92 -20.27 34.04
N PRO A 82 1.26 -21.31 34.58
CA PRO A 82 1.94 -22.51 35.08
C PRO A 82 2.58 -23.36 33.98
N TRP A 83 2.11 -23.22 32.74
CA TRP A 83 2.58 -24.02 31.61
C TRP A 83 3.78 -23.39 30.91
N ARG A 84 3.89 -22.07 30.90
CA ARG A 84 4.96 -21.33 30.22
C ARG A 84 6.38 -21.89 30.47
N PRO A 85 6.82 -22.20 31.72
CA PRO A 85 8.15 -22.76 31.95
C PRO A 85 8.29 -24.24 31.53
N ARG A 86 7.17 -24.95 31.37
CA ARG A 86 7.12 -26.38 31.06
C ARG A 86 6.94 -26.66 29.57
N VAL A 87 6.38 -25.71 28.80
CA VAL A 87 6.21 -25.86 27.34
C VAL A 87 7.58 -25.94 26.69
N ARG A 88 7.82 -27.03 25.96
CA ARG A 88 9.05 -27.17 25.16
C ARG A 88 8.84 -26.46 23.83
N THR A 89 9.66 -25.46 23.58
CA THR A 89 9.72 -24.68 22.33
C THR A 89 10.87 -25.16 21.44
N GLY A 90 10.76 -24.99 20.12
CA GLY A 90 11.81 -25.41 19.18
C GLY A 90 11.86 -26.93 19.00
N VAL A 91 10.76 -27.63 19.28
CA VAL A 91 10.72 -29.09 19.16
C VAL A 91 10.54 -29.44 17.67
N PRO A 92 11.38 -30.30 17.07
CA PRO A 92 11.29 -30.60 15.65
C PRO A 92 10.06 -31.46 15.36
N ALA A 93 9.09 -30.93 14.63
CA ALA A 93 7.97 -31.69 14.07
C ALA A 93 8.31 -32.24 12.69
N VAL A 94 7.78 -33.43 12.34
CA VAL A 94 8.03 -34.04 11.03
C VAL A 94 6.80 -33.87 10.16
N HIS A 95 6.97 -33.28 8.98
CA HIS A 95 5.91 -33.18 7.98
C HIS A 95 6.52 -33.39 6.59
N GLN A 96 5.98 -34.32 5.81
CA GLN A 96 6.46 -34.60 4.44
C GLN A 96 8.00 -34.81 4.35
N GLY A 97 8.59 -35.52 5.32
CA GLY A 97 10.02 -35.82 5.35
C GLY A 97 10.94 -34.67 5.77
N ARG A 98 10.40 -33.48 6.10
CA ARG A 98 11.18 -32.34 6.61
C ARG A 98 10.86 -32.07 8.08
N THR A 99 11.85 -31.58 8.81
CA THR A 99 11.69 -31.12 10.20
C THR A 99 11.35 -29.64 10.22
N PHE A 100 10.23 -29.29 10.86
CA PHE A 100 9.77 -27.91 11.02
C PHE A 100 9.78 -27.53 12.49
N THR A 101 10.17 -26.29 12.78
CA THR A 101 9.92 -25.66 14.08
C THR A 101 8.52 -25.05 14.13
N GLU A 102 8.06 -24.67 15.32
CA GLU A 102 6.80 -23.96 15.48
C GLU A 102 6.80 -22.63 14.70
N LEU A 103 7.94 -21.91 14.68
CA LEU A 103 8.05 -20.67 13.93
C LEU A 103 7.96 -20.89 12.42
N ASP A 104 8.56 -21.98 11.91
CA ASP A 104 8.45 -22.35 10.49
C ASP A 104 6.99 -22.57 10.08
N LEU A 105 6.19 -23.22 10.93
CA LEU A 105 4.77 -23.43 10.66
C LEU A 105 4.01 -22.11 10.58
N ALA A 106 4.25 -21.20 11.53
CA ALA A 106 3.61 -19.89 11.56
C ALA A 106 3.94 -19.06 10.31
N VAL A 107 5.23 -19.00 9.94
CA VAL A 107 5.72 -18.22 8.79
C VAL A 107 5.23 -18.81 7.47
N THR A 108 5.25 -20.13 7.33
CA THR A 108 4.79 -20.82 6.11
C THR A 108 3.31 -20.57 5.84
N ARG A 109 2.49 -20.54 6.90
CA ARG A 109 1.05 -20.26 6.81
C ARG A 109 0.71 -18.77 6.76
N GLY A 110 1.63 -17.91 7.18
CA GLY A 110 1.38 -16.47 7.31
C GLY A 110 0.56 -16.10 8.55
N HIS A 111 0.59 -16.91 9.61
CA HIS A 111 -0.06 -16.60 10.89
C HIS A 111 0.82 -15.67 11.72
N VAL A 112 0.70 -14.36 11.46
CA VAL A 112 1.59 -13.33 12.04
C VAL A 112 1.48 -13.29 13.56
N ASP A 113 0.27 -13.33 14.14
CA ASP A 113 0.10 -13.24 15.59
C ASP A 113 0.67 -14.45 16.34
N CYS A 114 0.56 -15.65 15.75
CA CYS A 114 1.25 -16.83 16.26
C CYS A 114 2.77 -16.64 16.21
N ALA A 115 3.30 -16.15 15.08
CA ALA A 115 4.72 -15.89 14.92
C ALA A 115 5.24 -14.88 15.96
N ARG A 116 4.49 -13.81 16.25
CA ARG A 116 4.84 -12.82 17.29
C ARG A 116 5.02 -13.47 18.67
N LEU A 117 4.09 -14.33 19.07
CA LEU A 117 4.15 -15.02 20.36
C LEU A 117 5.34 -15.99 20.43
N LEU A 118 5.62 -16.71 19.34
CA LEU A 118 6.76 -17.62 19.24
C LEU A 118 8.11 -16.90 19.29
N VAL A 119 8.23 -15.76 18.61
CA VAL A 119 9.44 -14.92 18.66
C VAL A 119 9.68 -14.41 20.08
N ARG A 120 8.62 -14.01 20.80
CA ARG A 120 8.71 -13.64 22.23
C ARG A 120 9.11 -14.81 23.13
N ALA A 121 8.76 -16.02 22.76
CA ALA A 121 9.21 -17.25 23.41
C ALA A 121 10.62 -17.70 22.97
N ARG A 122 11.34 -16.88 22.18
CA ARG A 122 12.68 -17.15 21.65
C ARG A 122 12.76 -18.38 20.72
N CYS A 123 11.66 -18.75 20.07
CA CYS A 123 11.69 -19.77 19.02
C CYS A 123 12.48 -19.27 17.81
N GLY A 124 13.32 -20.14 17.25
CA GLY A 124 14.02 -19.90 15.98
C GLY A 124 13.35 -20.64 14.82
N ALA A 125 13.56 -20.15 13.60
CA ALA A 125 13.20 -20.83 12.37
C ALA A 125 14.36 -21.72 11.89
N SER A 126 14.07 -22.88 11.31
CA SER A 126 15.08 -23.73 10.68
C SER A 126 14.91 -23.77 9.16
N VAL A 127 13.70 -24.10 8.69
CA VAL A 127 13.38 -24.23 7.27
C VAL A 127 13.09 -22.88 6.62
N THR A 128 12.48 -21.97 7.37
CA THR A 128 12.04 -20.65 6.90
C THR A 128 13.02 -19.53 7.21
N ALA A 129 14.23 -19.87 7.65
CA ALA A 129 15.31 -18.91 7.88
C ALA A 129 15.65 -18.14 6.58
N GLY A 130 16.01 -16.86 6.71
CA GLY A 130 16.29 -15.97 5.58
C GLY A 130 15.02 -15.32 5.03
N ALA A 131 14.79 -15.43 3.71
CA ALA A 131 13.78 -14.64 2.99
C ALA A 131 12.34 -14.70 3.58
N PRO A 132 11.83 -15.84 4.09
CA PRO A 132 10.53 -15.84 4.77
C PRO A 132 10.53 -15.08 6.11
N CYS A 133 11.61 -15.15 6.88
CA CYS A 133 11.76 -14.38 8.10
C CYS A 133 12.03 -12.88 7.82
N ASP A 134 12.64 -12.53 6.68
CA ASP A 134 12.74 -11.14 6.20
C ASP A 134 11.33 -10.54 6.00
N ARG A 135 10.41 -11.29 5.37
CA ARG A 135 9.00 -10.88 5.23
C ARG A 135 8.30 -10.72 6.59
N LEU A 136 8.59 -11.62 7.54
CA LEU A 136 8.07 -11.50 8.90
C LEU A 136 8.58 -10.21 9.55
N LEU A 137 9.87 -9.91 9.45
CA LEU A 137 10.45 -8.66 9.97
C LEU A 137 9.76 -7.44 9.37
N HIS A 138 9.63 -7.37 8.04
CA HIS A 138 8.91 -6.27 7.37
C HIS A 138 7.50 -6.11 7.92
N ARG A 139 6.78 -7.23 8.13
CA ARG A 139 5.44 -7.17 8.73
C ARG A 139 5.51 -6.64 10.16
N LEU A 140 6.36 -7.17 11.03
CA LEU A 140 6.49 -6.76 12.44
C LEU A 140 6.75 -5.24 12.57
N ILE A 141 7.66 -4.71 11.77
CA ILE A 141 7.98 -3.27 11.75
C ILE A 141 6.77 -2.46 11.29
N LEU A 142 6.09 -2.89 10.23
CA LEU A 142 4.87 -2.22 9.77
C LEU A 142 3.75 -2.27 10.82
N MET A 143 3.73 -3.24 11.74
CA MET A 143 2.78 -3.25 12.87
C MET A 143 3.21 -2.36 14.04
N GLY A 144 4.44 -1.82 14.03
CA GLY A 144 5.04 -1.13 15.17
C GLY A 144 5.49 -2.08 16.29
N ASP A 145 5.66 -3.38 16.02
CA ASP A 145 6.10 -4.35 17.05
C ASP A 145 7.61 -4.33 17.24
N GLY A 146 8.09 -3.38 18.04
CA GLY A 146 9.52 -3.20 18.35
C GLY A 146 10.13 -4.43 19.04
N ILE A 147 9.45 -4.96 20.07
CA ILE A 147 9.94 -6.13 20.84
C ILE A 147 10.04 -7.37 19.94
N GLY A 148 9.02 -7.62 19.12
CA GLY A 148 9.04 -8.73 18.17
C GLY A 148 10.18 -8.59 17.16
N SER A 149 10.39 -7.38 16.63
CA SER A 149 11.44 -7.11 15.64
C SER A 149 12.84 -7.31 16.24
N GLU A 150 13.06 -6.80 17.45
CA GLU A 150 14.32 -6.97 18.17
C GLU A 150 14.63 -8.45 18.45
N LEU A 151 13.68 -9.20 18.99
CA LEU A 151 13.88 -10.61 19.31
C LEU A 151 14.08 -11.48 18.07
N LEU A 152 13.41 -11.14 16.96
CA LEU A 152 13.60 -11.82 15.69
C LEU A 152 15.03 -11.62 15.15
N LEU A 153 15.57 -10.39 15.27
CA LEU A 153 16.93 -10.02 14.84
C LEU A 153 18.02 -10.59 15.75
N ARG A 154 17.79 -10.62 17.07
CA ARG A 154 18.76 -11.14 18.05
C ARG A 154 19.02 -12.64 17.90
N ASN A 155 18.09 -13.41 17.34
CA ASN A 155 18.26 -14.85 17.17
C ASN A 155 18.92 -15.19 15.81
N PRO A 156 20.19 -15.64 15.79
CA PRO A 156 20.92 -15.89 14.55
C PRO A 156 20.34 -17.06 13.73
N ALA A 157 19.56 -17.96 14.35
CA ALA A 157 18.92 -19.06 13.64
C ALA A 157 17.96 -18.58 12.54
N ASN A 158 17.35 -17.40 12.72
CA ASN A 158 16.38 -16.85 11.77
C ASN A 158 17.03 -16.31 10.49
N ARG A 159 18.35 -16.02 10.51
CA ARG A 159 19.13 -15.49 9.37
C ARG A 159 18.47 -14.27 8.69
N VAL A 160 17.84 -13.41 9.47
CA VAL A 160 17.12 -12.24 8.97
C VAL A 160 18.11 -11.16 8.52
N ARG A 161 17.81 -10.52 7.39
CA ARG A 161 18.61 -9.43 6.84
C ARG A 161 17.84 -8.12 6.88
N VAL A 162 18.47 -7.09 7.44
CA VAL A 162 18.00 -5.72 7.30
C VAL A 162 18.42 -5.23 5.91
N THR A 163 17.44 -4.99 5.04
CA THR A 163 17.69 -4.58 3.66
C THR A 163 17.54 -3.07 3.50
N LYS A 164 18.24 -2.46 2.54
CA LYS A 164 18.08 -1.03 2.22
C LYS A 164 16.60 -0.65 1.94
N PRO A 165 15.83 -1.41 1.14
CA PRO A 165 14.42 -1.11 0.92
C PRO A 165 13.58 -1.11 2.20
N LEU A 166 13.91 -1.95 3.19
CA LEU A 166 13.26 -1.90 4.50
C LEU A 166 13.53 -0.59 5.23
N LEU A 167 14.77 -0.13 5.23
CA LEU A 167 15.16 1.14 5.87
C LEU A 167 14.49 2.33 5.18
N ASP A 168 14.45 2.34 3.85
CA ASP A 168 13.79 3.39 3.07
C ASP A 168 12.27 3.40 3.35
N LEU A 169 11.66 2.22 3.46
CA LEU A 169 10.25 2.07 3.83
C LEU A 169 9.97 2.61 5.24
N VAL A 170 10.84 2.32 6.22
CA VAL A 170 10.70 2.80 7.61
C VAL A 170 10.85 4.31 7.70
N LYS A 171 11.78 4.91 6.94
CA LYS A 171 11.97 6.37 6.91
C LYS A 171 10.74 7.13 6.43
N GLY A 172 10.00 6.56 5.47
CA GLY A 172 8.75 7.16 4.96
C GLY A 172 7.52 6.83 5.79
N MET A 173 7.59 5.85 6.69
CA MET A 173 6.44 5.36 7.44
C MET A 173 5.94 6.43 8.42
N LYS A 174 4.77 7.01 8.12
CA LYS A 174 4.09 7.98 8.98
C LYS A 174 3.18 7.31 10.02
N TYR A 175 2.51 6.22 9.62
CA TYR A 175 1.57 5.50 10.48
C TYR A 175 1.84 3.99 10.43
N PRO A 176 1.79 3.30 11.58
CA PRO A 176 1.83 1.84 11.58
C PRO A 176 0.54 1.28 10.96
N GLU A 177 0.58 0.01 10.59
CA GLU A 177 -0.56 -0.78 10.10
C GLU A 177 -1.29 -0.15 8.90
N THR A 178 -0.57 0.66 8.13
CA THR A 178 -1.10 1.42 7.00
C THR A 178 -0.63 0.84 5.66
N CYS A 179 -1.42 1.01 4.60
CA CYS A 179 -1.03 0.62 3.25
C CYS A 179 0.34 1.23 2.90
N THR A 180 1.32 0.41 2.55
CA THR A 180 2.71 0.87 2.28
C THR A 180 2.80 1.83 1.09
N PHE A 181 1.83 1.80 0.18
CA PHE A 181 1.74 2.74 -0.94
C PHE A 181 1.40 4.18 -0.55
N THR A 182 1.04 4.43 0.70
CA THR A 182 0.90 5.80 1.23
C THR A 182 2.25 6.50 1.35
N PHE A 183 3.35 5.74 1.50
CA PHE A 183 4.70 6.30 1.68
C PHE A 183 5.78 5.69 0.76
N ALA A 184 5.47 4.60 0.03
CA ALA A 184 6.35 4.01 -0.99
C ALA A 184 5.95 4.42 -2.43
N GLY A 185 5.34 5.60 -2.59
CA GLY A 185 4.50 5.99 -3.73
C GLY A 185 5.20 6.23 -5.08
N TYR A 186 4.39 6.66 -6.05
CA TYR A 186 4.69 6.75 -7.50
C TYR A 186 5.99 7.50 -7.86
N HIS A 187 6.28 8.62 -7.20
CA HIS A 187 7.44 9.46 -7.52
C HIS A 187 8.76 8.92 -6.96
N SER A 188 8.71 7.97 -6.03
CA SER A 188 9.91 7.33 -5.44
C SER A 188 9.57 5.90 -5.01
N PRO A 189 9.38 4.97 -5.97
CA PRO A 189 8.91 3.62 -5.67
C PRO A 189 9.97 2.86 -4.88
N THR A 190 9.63 2.47 -3.65
CA THR A 190 10.51 1.66 -2.79
C THR A 190 10.22 0.17 -3.04
N PRO A 191 11.24 -0.67 -3.29
CA PRO A 191 11.05 -2.11 -3.45
C PRO A 191 10.40 -2.72 -2.20
N GLN A 192 9.31 -3.46 -2.39
CA GLN A 192 8.53 -4.00 -1.28
C GLN A 192 7.91 -5.35 -1.61
N HIS A 193 7.54 -6.11 -0.58
CA HIS A 193 6.91 -7.40 -0.74
C HIS A 193 5.48 -7.27 -1.29
N MET A 194 5.28 -7.80 -2.49
CA MET A 194 4.01 -7.76 -3.20
C MET A 194 3.33 -9.13 -3.25
N PHE A 195 2.00 -9.10 -3.23
CA PHE A 195 1.14 -10.28 -3.27
C PHE A 195 0.10 -10.12 -4.36
N GLU A 196 -0.31 -11.22 -4.98
CA GLU A 196 -1.38 -11.25 -5.98
C GLU A 196 -2.51 -12.14 -5.45
N CYS A 197 -3.73 -11.62 -5.46
CA CYS A 197 -4.90 -12.44 -5.14
C CYS A 197 -5.19 -13.40 -6.31
N MET A 198 -5.32 -14.69 -6.05
CA MET A 198 -5.61 -15.67 -7.11
C MET A 198 -7.08 -15.62 -7.60
N VAL A 199 -7.96 -14.93 -6.86
CA VAL A 199 -9.38 -14.77 -7.21
C VAL A 199 -9.59 -13.50 -8.04
N CYS A 200 -9.26 -12.33 -7.51
CA CYS A 200 -9.47 -11.05 -8.19
C CYS A 200 -8.27 -10.55 -9.01
N ARG A 201 -7.14 -11.29 -9.04
CA ARG A 201 -5.89 -10.92 -9.74
C ARG A 201 -5.26 -9.58 -9.33
N GLN A 202 -5.78 -8.92 -8.29
CA GLN A 202 -5.24 -7.66 -7.80
C GLN A 202 -3.90 -7.89 -7.09
N ARG A 203 -2.93 -7.01 -7.38
CA ARG A 203 -1.65 -6.94 -6.68
C ARG A 203 -1.76 -6.02 -5.49
N VAL A 204 -1.41 -6.49 -4.30
CA VAL A 204 -1.52 -5.75 -3.05
C VAL A 204 -0.24 -5.81 -2.23
N CYS A 205 -0.05 -4.76 -1.42
CA CYS A 205 1.09 -4.71 -0.51
C CYS A 205 0.98 -5.72 0.65
N LEU A 206 2.08 -5.86 1.38
CA LEU A 206 2.17 -6.72 2.56
C LEU A 206 1.10 -6.43 3.62
N VAL A 207 0.70 -5.18 3.86
CA VAL A 207 -0.33 -4.83 4.86
C VAL A 207 -1.74 -5.14 4.35
N CYS A 208 -2.06 -4.69 3.14
CA CYS A 208 -3.37 -4.93 2.53
C CYS A 208 -3.67 -6.42 2.34
N ARG A 209 -2.65 -7.25 2.13
CA ARG A 209 -2.79 -8.71 2.14
C ARG A 209 -3.51 -9.21 3.41
N TYR A 210 -3.14 -8.69 4.59
CA TYR A 210 -3.73 -9.12 5.85
C TYR A 210 -5.03 -8.36 6.14
N LYS A 211 -5.05 -7.03 6.01
CA LYS A 211 -6.23 -6.24 6.38
C LYS A 211 -7.39 -6.29 5.38
N CYS A 212 -7.08 -6.33 4.09
CA CYS A 212 -8.09 -6.23 3.02
C CYS A 212 -8.40 -7.57 2.36
N HIS A 213 -7.53 -8.57 2.49
CA HIS A 213 -7.71 -9.87 1.81
C HIS A 213 -7.73 -11.08 2.75
N ALA A 214 -7.42 -10.93 4.04
CA ALA A 214 -7.55 -12.04 5.00
C ALA A 214 -8.96 -12.13 5.61
N ASP A 215 -9.56 -10.99 6.00
CA ASP A 215 -10.78 -10.97 6.81
C ASP A 215 -11.98 -10.29 6.14
N ASN A 216 -11.78 -9.24 5.34
CA ASN A 216 -12.87 -8.48 4.69
C ASN A 216 -12.77 -8.63 3.17
N CYS A 217 -13.36 -9.71 2.65
CA CYS A 217 -13.49 -9.96 1.22
C CYS A 217 -14.36 -8.83 0.64
N TRP A 218 -13.74 -7.88 -0.06
CA TRP A 218 -14.43 -6.86 -0.84
C TRP A 218 -15.46 -7.51 -1.76
N GLU A 219 -16.74 -7.42 -1.40
CA GLU A 219 -17.99 -7.41 -2.18
C GLU A 219 -18.05 -8.10 -3.57
N HIS A 220 -17.23 -9.11 -3.80
CA HIS A 220 -17.29 -9.96 -4.98
C HIS A 220 -17.36 -11.40 -4.51
N THR A 221 -18.62 -11.86 -4.41
CA THR A 221 -19.08 -13.24 -4.34
C THR A 221 -18.87 -14.01 -3.03
N LEU A 222 -19.94 -14.73 -2.68
CA LEU A 222 -20.16 -15.62 -1.52
C LEU A 222 -19.21 -16.85 -1.48
N ALA A 223 -17.90 -16.66 -1.70
CA ALA A 223 -16.89 -17.72 -1.59
C ALA A 223 -15.88 -17.41 -0.46
N PRO A 224 -15.64 -18.34 0.47
CA PRO A 224 -14.86 -18.07 1.66
C PRO A 224 -13.35 -18.14 1.35
N ARG A 225 -12.62 -17.07 1.71
CA ARG A 225 -11.14 -16.92 1.74
C ARG A 225 -10.48 -16.65 0.38
N HIS A 226 -10.16 -15.38 0.12
CA HIS A 226 -9.24 -14.98 -0.93
C HIS A 226 -7.83 -15.54 -0.67
N ARG A 227 -7.36 -16.44 -1.53
CA ARG A 227 -6.01 -16.99 -1.43
C ARG A 227 -5.02 -16.10 -2.19
N VAL A 228 -4.08 -15.53 -1.45
CA VAL A 228 -3.04 -14.62 -1.95
C VAL A 228 -1.72 -15.36 -2.15
N ARG A 229 -1.07 -15.11 -3.30
CA ARG A 229 0.24 -15.65 -3.67
C ARG A 229 1.31 -14.56 -3.53
N TYR A 230 2.48 -14.92 -3.02
CA TYR A 230 3.62 -14.01 -3.00
C TYR A 230 4.23 -13.88 -4.40
N VAL A 231 4.35 -12.65 -4.89
CA VAL A 231 4.88 -12.36 -6.23
C VAL A 231 6.38 -12.11 -6.19
N GLY A 232 6.87 -11.52 -5.10
CA GLY A 232 8.27 -11.14 -4.98
C GLY A 232 8.44 -9.79 -4.29
N VAL A 233 9.68 -9.31 -4.29
CA VAL A 233 9.98 -7.90 -4.04
C VAL A 233 9.84 -7.18 -5.38
N ASP A 234 9.01 -6.15 -5.42
CA ASP A 234 8.66 -5.40 -6.64
C ASP A 234 8.64 -3.90 -6.32
N THR A 235 8.88 -3.07 -7.33
CA THR A 235 8.77 -1.60 -7.30
C THR A 235 7.47 -1.12 -7.93
N ALA A 236 6.42 -1.93 -7.81
CA ALA A 236 5.07 -1.57 -8.25
C ALA A 236 4.72 -0.16 -7.79
N THR A 237 3.98 0.57 -8.63
CA THR A 237 3.67 1.99 -8.41
C THR A 237 2.36 2.22 -7.66
N TYR A 238 1.48 1.21 -7.59
CA TYR A 238 0.24 1.27 -6.83
C TYR A 238 -0.18 -0.07 -6.19
N CYS A 239 -0.97 0.03 -5.13
CA CYS A 239 -1.73 -1.09 -4.57
C CYS A 239 -3.04 -1.22 -5.34
N GLY A 240 -3.41 -2.41 -5.76
CA GLY A 240 -4.69 -2.70 -6.43
C GLY A 240 -5.92 -2.63 -5.52
N CYS A 241 -5.79 -2.16 -4.28
CA CYS A 241 -6.94 -1.92 -3.41
C CYS A 241 -7.63 -0.62 -3.81
N THR A 242 -8.96 -0.61 -3.80
CA THR A 242 -9.74 0.62 -3.93
C THR A 242 -9.46 1.53 -2.74
N LYS A 243 -8.91 2.73 -2.97
CA LYS A 243 -8.48 3.63 -1.90
C LYS A 243 -9.62 4.05 -0.97
N SER A 244 -10.81 4.32 -1.52
CA SER A 244 -11.97 4.78 -0.74
C SER A 244 -12.41 3.78 0.33
N THR A 245 -12.10 2.52 0.12
CA THR A 245 -12.62 1.43 0.91
C THR A 245 -11.51 0.65 1.65
N CYS A 246 -10.24 0.79 1.26
CA CYS A 246 -9.09 0.13 1.86
C CYS A 246 -9.04 0.17 3.41
N HIS A 247 -9.18 -0.99 4.06
CA HIS A 247 -9.06 -1.15 5.52
C HIS A 247 -7.66 -0.79 6.07
N ALA A 248 -6.64 -0.86 5.22
CA ALA A 248 -5.29 -0.42 5.58
C ALA A 248 -5.12 1.11 5.56
N LEU A 249 -6.16 1.90 5.26
CA LEU A 249 -6.17 3.35 5.44
C LEU A 249 -6.95 3.79 6.69
N GLY A 250 -7.54 2.87 7.45
CA GLY A 250 -8.34 3.21 8.64
C GLY A 250 -7.55 3.78 9.83
N VAL A 251 -6.21 3.79 9.77
CA VAL A 251 -5.32 4.36 10.81
C VAL A 251 -4.81 5.76 10.41
N VAL A 252 -5.10 6.18 9.18
CA VAL A 252 -4.66 7.47 8.63
C VAL A 252 -5.63 8.58 9.07
N ASP A 253 -5.12 9.81 9.21
CA ASP A 253 -5.95 10.98 9.54
C ASP A 253 -7.09 11.17 8.52
N ASN A 254 -8.28 11.50 9.01
CA ASN A 254 -9.48 11.64 8.17
C ASN A 254 -9.29 12.62 7.01
N ARG A 255 -8.53 13.71 7.19
CA ARG A 255 -8.24 14.69 6.12
C ARG A 255 -7.39 14.08 5.00
N GLU A 256 -6.43 13.23 5.35
CA GLU A 256 -5.60 12.50 4.38
C GLU A 256 -6.42 11.41 3.67
N VAL A 257 -7.33 10.73 4.40
CA VAL A 257 -8.27 9.75 3.82
C VAL A 257 -9.22 10.42 2.81
N GLU A 258 -9.73 11.61 3.10
CA GLU A 258 -10.52 12.42 2.15
C GLU A 258 -9.72 12.77 0.89
N GLY A 259 -8.44 13.14 1.03
CA GLY A 259 -7.54 13.34 -0.11
C GLY A 259 -7.40 12.10 -1.00
N TYR A 260 -7.41 10.90 -0.41
CA TYR A 260 -7.41 9.63 -1.17
C TYR A 260 -8.75 9.28 -1.83
N ARG A 261 -9.83 9.97 -1.44
CA ARG A 261 -11.18 9.84 -2.00
C ARG A 261 -11.51 10.91 -3.03
N PHE A 262 -10.50 11.61 -3.56
CA PHE A 262 -10.70 12.65 -4.58
C PHE A 262 -11.57 12.14 -5.73
N ALA A 263 -12.80 12.66 -5.77
CA ALA A 263 -13.71 12.51 -6.88
C ALA A 263 -13.65 13.82 -7.67
N PRO A 264 -13.03 13.85 -8.86
CA PRO A 264 -12.99 15.07 -9.65
C PRO A 264 -14.43 15.51 -9.95
N GLN A 265 -14.76 16.74 -9.61
CA GLN A 265 -16.00 17.40 -9.99
C GLN A 265 -15.68 18.48 -11.02
N PRO A 266 -15.47 18.12 -12.29
CA PRO A 266 -15.22 19.10 -13.34
C PRO A 266 -16.45 20.00 -13.51
N ILE A 267 -16.20 21.26 -13.86
CA ILE A 267 -17.27 22.21 -14.22
C ILE A 267 -17.96 21.70 -15.50
N ASP A 268 -19.28 21.65 -15.48
CA ASP A 268 -20.07 21.25 -16.66
C ASP A 268 -20.20 22.43 -17.63
N THR A 269 -19.54 22.34 -18.79
CA THR A 269 -19.55 23.36 -19.84
C THR A 269 -20.65 23.15 -20.87
N ARG A 270 -21.44 22.07 -20.78
CA ARG A 270 -22.48 21.73 -21.79
C ARG A 270 -23.65 22.71 -21.79
N GLY A 271 -23.90 23.39 -20.67
CA GLY A 271 -25.01 24.33 -20.49
C GLY A 271 -24.74 25.76 -20.95
N VAL A 272 -23.56 26.07 -21.49
CA VAL A 272 -23.20 27.43 -21.91
C VAL A 272 -23.97 27.83 -23.17
N ALA A 273 -24.96 28.71 -23.02
CA ALA A 273 -25.84 29.19 -24.08
C ALA A 273 -25.20 30.30 -24.95
N ALA A 274 -23.97 30.10 -25.42
CA ALA A 274 -23.30 31.00 -26.36
C ALA A 274 -23.07 30.30 -27.70
N ASP A 275 -23.16 31.06 -28.80
CA ASP A 275 -22.74 30.56 -30.11
C ASP A 275 -21.21 30.51 -30.16
N PHE A 276 -20.66 29.37 -30.57
CA PHE A 276 -19.22 29.16 -30.78
C PHE A 276 -18.92 28.73 -32.22
N GLY A 277 -19.91 28.76 -33.10
CA GLY A 277 -19.75 28.44 -34.51
C GLY A 277 -18.91 29.50 -35.24
N PRO A 278 -18.57 29.25 -36.52
CA PRO A 278 -17.80 30.19 -37.35
C PRO A 278 -18.44 31.59 -37.50
N SER A 279 -19.76 31.69 -37.32
CA SER A 279 -20.55 32.92 -37.35
C SER A 279 -20.55 33.71 -36.04
N SER A 280 -20.00 33.15 -34.97
CA SER A 280 -20.01 33.77 -33.64
C SER A 280 -19.08 34.98 -33.55
N GLU A 281 -19.49 36.00 -32.79
CA GLU A 281 -18.61 37.12 -32.44
C GLU A 281 -17.37 36.70 -31.63
N LEU A 282 -17.43 35.53 -30.98
CA LEU A 282 -16.32 34.91 -30.24
C LEU A 282 -15.38 34.11 -31.13
N HIS A 283 -15.77 33.77 -32.36
CA HIS A 283 -14.95 32.97 -33.27
C HIS A 283 -13.55 33.55 -33.53
N PRO A 284 -13.38 34.87 -33.78
CA PRO A 284 -12.05 35.45 -33.93
C PRO A 284 -11.19 35.32 -32.68
N LEU A 285 -11.79 35.44 -31.49
CA LEU A 285 -11.10 35.27 -30.21
C LEU A 285 -10.65 33.81 -30.02
N ILE A 286 -11.50 32.85 -30.35
CA ILE A 286 -11.19 31.41 -30.28
C ILE A 286 -9.99 31.10 -31.17
N MET A 287 -10.00 31.55 -32.42
CA MET A 287 -8.90 31.32 -33.36
C MET A 287 -7.60 31.98 -32.89
N ALA A 288 -7.68 33.22 -32.36
CA ALA A 288 -6.53 33.91 -31.81
C ALA A 288 -5.94 33.19 -30.58
N LEU A 289 -6.79 32.67 -29.69
CA LEU A 289 -6.37 31.90 -28.52
C LEU A 289 -5.73 30.56 -28.91
N ALA A 290 -6.31 29.85 -29.87
CA ALA A 290 -5.77 28.59 -30.37
C ALA A 290 -4.38 28.80 -30.98
N LYS A 291 -4.25 29.80 -31.87
CA LYS A 291 -2.97 30.17 -32.48
C LYS A 291 -1.94 30.60 -31.44
N ASN A 292 -2.30 31.50 -30.52
CA ASN A 292 -1.38 31.96 -29.48
C ASN A 292 -0.92 30.81 -28.56
N SER A 293 -1.82 29.90 -28.19
CA SER A 293 -1.47 28.73 -27.37
C SER A 293 -0.49 27.82 -28.09
N HIS A 294 -0.68 27.61 -29.39
CA HIS A 294 0.26 26.88 -30.25
C HIS A 294 1.61 27.57 -30.34
N ASP A 295 1.63 28.89 -30.58
CA ASP A 295 2.87 29.66 -30.70
C ASP A 295 3.68 29.65 -29.40
N VAL A 296 3.00 29.75 -28.24
CA VAL A 296 3.65 29.63 -26.92
C VAL A 296 4.24 28.23 -26.74
N TRP A 297 3.48 27.18 -27.03
CA TRP A 297 3.98 25.80 -26.97
C TRP A 297 5.17 25.58 -27.90
N ALA A 298 5.09 26.08 -29.13
CA ALA A 298 6.13 25.91 -30.14
C ALA A 298 7.42 26.62 -29.70
N ARG A 299 7.32 27.86 -29.19
CA ARG A 299 8.46 28.60 -28.63
C ARG A 299 9.12 27.85 -27.47
N GLU A 300 8.34 27.39 -26.49
CA GLU A 300 8.89 26.64 -25.35
C GLU A 300 9.62 25.35 -25.78
N ARG A 301 9.13 24.68 -26.83
CA ARG A 301 9.78 23.50 -27.39
C ARG A 301 11.07 23.86 -28.13
N LEU A 302 11.07 24.93 -28.93
CA LEU A 302 12.27 25.43 -29.58
C LEU A 302 13.35 25.80 -28.55
N ASP A 303 12.97 26.46 -27.45
CA ASP A 303 13.89 26.81 -26.35
C ASP A 303 14.47 25.57 -25.65
N GLN A 304 13.72 24.46 -25.62
CA GLN A 304 14.18 23.15 -25.13
C GLN A 304 15.05 22.39 -26.16
N GLY A 305 15.35 22.99 -27.31
CA GLY A 305 16.17 22.41 -28.39
C GLY A 305 15.41 21.41 -29.26
N TRP A 306 14.07 21.45 -29.29
CA TRP A 306 13.29 20.68 -30.25
C TRP A 306 13.36 21.32 -31.64
N GLN A 307 13.24 20.49 -32.67
CA GLN A 307 13.25 20.91 -34.06
C GLN A 307 12.08 20.30 -34.82
N TRP A 308 11.74 20.88 -35.96
CA TRP A 308 10.75 20.28 -36.83
C TRP A 308 11.25 18.94 -37.40
N GLY A 309 10.33 17.99 -37.56
CA GLY A 309 10.56 16.76 -38.30
C GLY A 309 9.23 16.11 -38.70
N PRO A 310 9.18 15.33 -39.79
CA PRO A 310 7.93 14.79 -40.33
C PRO A 310 7.22 13.81 -39.36
N GLU A 311 7.99 13.21 -38.45
CA GLU A 311 7.49 12.31 -37.42
C GLU A 311 8.03 12.73 -36.05
N ARG A 312 7.32 12.33 -34.99
CA ARG A 312 7.74 12.60 -33.62
C ARG A 312 8.87 11.66 -33.23
N ASP A 313 10.02 12.24 -32.87
CA ASP A 313 11.17 11.51 -32.35
C ASP A 313 11.69 12.18 -31.08
N ASN A 314 11.53 11.53 -29.94
CA ASN A 314 11.98 12.08 -28.67
C ASN A 314 13.52 11.98 -28.49
N ALA A 315 14.20 11.05 -29.17
CA ALA A 315 15.65 10.86 -29.06
C ALA A 315 16.41 11.98 -29.77
N THR A 316 15.97 12.34 -30.98
CA THR A 316 16.53 13.47 -31.74
C THR A 316 15.79 14.79 -31.51
N ARG A 317 14.80 14.81 -30.61
CA ARG A 317 13.95 15.96 -30.26
C ARG A 317 13.26 16.59 -31.48
N ARG A 318 12.59 15.78 -32.30
CA ARG A 318 11.82 16.23 -33.45
C ARG A 318 10.31 16.12 -33.23
N HIS A 319 9.55 17.12 -33.69
CA HIS A 319 8.10 17.13 -33.59
C HIS A 319 7.42 17.70 -34.85
N PRO A 320 6.38 17.05 -35.42
CA PRO A 320 5.73 17.47 -36.67
C PRO A 320 4.95 18.77 -36.56
N SER A 321 4.42 19.07 -35.37
CA SER A 321 3.65 20.29 -35.13
C SER A 321 4.51 21.56 -34.93
N LEU A 322 5.85 21.49 -35.01
CA LEU A 322 6.72 22.68 -34.94
C LEU A 322 6.74 23.45 -36.27
N ARG A 323 5.57 23.92 -36.68
CA ARG A 323 5.28 24.72 -37.86
C ARG A 323 4.16 25.71 -37.54
N PRO A 324 3.91 26.73 -38.38
CA PRO A 324 2.81 27.67 -38.19
C PRO A 324 1.48 26.96 -37.94
N PHE A 325 0.61 27.57 -37.12
CA PHE A 325 -0.69 26.99 -36.76
C PHE A 325 -1.54 26.66 -37.99
N GLU A 326 -1.49 27.51 -39.01
CA GLU A 326 -2.24 27.37 -40.28
C GLU A 326 -1.76 26.18 -41.12
N GLU A 327 -0.54 25.71 -40.89
CA GLU A 327 0.04 24.57 -41.62
C GLU A 327 -0.16 23.24 -40.90
N LEU A 328 -0.71 23.26 -39.67
CA LEU A 328 -1.01 22.04 -38.92
C LEU A 328 -2.04 21.17 -39.64
N THR A 329 -2.15 19.90 -39.24
CA THR A 329 -3.19 19.02 -39.78
C THR A 329 -4.57 19.53 -39.35
N ASP A 330 -5.61 19.28 -40.15
CA ASP A 330 -6.99 19.65 -39.80
C ASP A 330 -7.40 19.12 -38.42
N ILE A 331 -6.89 17.94 -38.04
CA ILE A 331 -7.14 17.32 -36.75
C ILE A 331 -6.49 18.12 -35.63
N ASP A 332 -5.21 18.47 -35.76
CA ASP A 332 -4.47 19.24 -34.74
C ASP A 332 -5.04 20.65 -34.58
N GLN A 333 -5.41 21.30 -35.69
CA GLN A 333 -6.06 22.62 -35.65
C GLN A 333 -7.40 22.55 -34.91
N ARG A 334 -8.22 21.54 -35.21
CA ARG A 334 -9.50 21.32 -34.51
C ARG A 334 -9.30 21.12 -33.03
N PHE A 335 -8.33 20.31 -32.60
CA PHE A 335 -8.03 20.14 -31.17
C PHE A 335 -7.63 21.46 -30.49
N GLY A 336 -6.81 22.28 -31.15
CA GLY A 336 -6.46 23.61 -30.64
C GLY A 336 -7.67 24.53 -30.49
N VAL A 337 -8.54 24.55 -31.49
CA VAL A 337 -9.78 25.34 -31.50
C VAL A 337 -10.76 24.86 -30.42
N GLU A 338 -10.98 23.55 -30.31
CA GLU A 338 -11.83 22.95 -29.27
C GLU A 338 -11.29 23.27 -27.86
N GLY A 339 -9.97 23.19 -27.65
CA GLY A 339 -9.35 23.55 -26.37
C GLY A 339 -9.55 25.04 -26.01
N ALA A 340 -9.43 25.93 -26.99
CA ALA A 340 -9.73 27.35 -26.80
C ALA A 340 -11.22 27.59 -26.53
N MET A 341 -12.12 26.88 -27.23
CA MET A 341 -13.58 26.94 -27.00
C MET A 341 -13.94 26.51 -25.58
N GLU A 342 -13.43 25.37 -25.10
CA GLU A 342 -13.69 24.88 -23.75
C GLU A 342 -13.16 25.85 -22.68
N SER A 343 -11.99 26.46 -22.93
CA SER A 343 -11.45 27.49 -22.04
C SER A 343 -12.41 28.69 -21.90
N ILE A 344 -13.00 29.15 -23.00
CA ILE A 344 -14.01 30.22 -22.97
C ILE A 344 -15.29 29.75 -22.26
N LYS A 345 -15.78 28.53 -22.54
CA LYS A 345 -16.97 27.99 -21.86
C LYS A 345 -16.77 27.91 -20.35
N VAL A 346 -15.58 27.56 -19.87
CA VAL A 346 -15.26 27.58 -18.44
C VAL A 346 -15.37 29.00 -17.88
N ILE A 347 -14.81 30.01 -18.55
CA ILE A 347 -14.90 31.42 -18.13
C ILE A 347 -16.38 31.85 -18.00
N LEU A 348 -17.20 31.53 -19.01
CA LEU A 348 -18.62 31.85 -18.99
C LEU A 348 -19.39 31.08 -17.90
N SER A 349 -19.06 29.80 -17.70
CA SER A 349 -19.68 28.94 -16.66
C SER A 349 -19.35 29.41 -15.24
N LEU A 350 -18.22 30.08 -15.05
CA LEU A 350 -17.82 30.73 -13.80
C LEU A 350 -18.56 32.06 -13.55
N GLY A 351 -19.40 32.51 -14.48
CA GLY A 351 -20.20 33.74 -14.35
C GLY A 351 -19.54 35.01 -14.86
N PHE A 352 -18.40 34.89 -15.56
CA PHE A 352 -17.75 36.05 -16.19
C PHE A 352 -18.42 36.39 -17.53
N THR A 353 -18.37 37.66 -17.91
CA THR A 353 -18.82 38.16 -19.21
C THR A 353 -17.60 38.56 -20.04
N LEU A 354 -17.56 38.13 -21.30
CA LEU A 354 -16.54 38.56 -22.25
C LEU A 354 -17.05 39.74 -23.06
N THR A 355 -16.37 40.87 -22.93
CA THR A 355 -16.67 42.08 -23.71
C THR A 355 -15.46 42.47 -24.54
N ARG A 356 -15.69 42.82 -25.80
CA ARG A 356 -14.63 43.37 -26.66
C ARG A 356 -14.23 44.75 -26.14
N MET A 357 -12.95 44.96 -25.93
CA MET A 357 -12.42 46.29 -25.58
C MET A 357 -12.56 47.23 -26.78
N THR A 358 -12.91 48.48 -26.49
CA THR A 358 -12.90 49.57 -27.47
C THR A 358 -11.47 49.96 -27.86
N ASP A 359 -11.30 50.61 -29.01
CA ASP A 359 -9.97 51.04 -29.47
C ASP A 359 -9.28 51.96 -28.46
N ALA A 360 -10.04 52.84 -27.80
CA ALA A 360 -9.54 53.72 -26.74
C ALA A 360 -9.02 52.92 -25.52
N GLU A 361 -9.73 51.86 -25.12
CA GLU A 361 -9.31 50.97 -24.03
C GLU A 361 -8.10 50.13 -24.42
N LEU A 362 -8.00 49.71 -25.69
CA LEU A 362 -6.84 48.99 -26.23
C LEU A 362 -5.58 49.86 -26.22
N GLU A 363 -5.69 51.10 -26.69
CA GLU A 363 -4.59 52.07 -26.64
C GLU A 363 -4.16 52.34 -25.20
N GLU A 364 -5.11 52.51 -24.29
CA GLU A 364 -4.83 52.72 -22.87
C GLU A 364 -4.14 51.50 -22.24
N ALA A 365 -4.60 50.29 -22.55
CA ALA A 365 -3.95 49.06 -22.11
C ALA A 365 -2.53 48.92 -22.69
N ALA A 366 -2.32 49.30 -23.95
CA ALA A 366 -1.00 49.32 -24.58
C ALA A 366 -0.06 50.33 -23.91
N ARG A 367 -0.53 51.54 -23.61
CA ARG A 367 0.21 52.57 -22.84
C ARG A 367 0.60 52.04 -21.46
N ARG A 368 -0.32 51.40 -20.75
CA ARG A 368 -0.06 50.78 -19.43
C ARG A 368 0.99 49.67 -19.48
N ARG A 369 0.89 48.78 -20.47
CA ARG A 369 1.88 47.69 -20.68
C ARG A 369 3.27 48.25 -21.01
N ALA A 370 3.34 49.27 -21.88
CA ALA A 370 4.60 49.93 -22.21
C ALA A 370 5.22 50.64 -20.98
N ALA A 371 4.40 51.27 -20.14
CA ALA A 371 4.84 51.89 -18.89
C ALA A 371 5.35 50.84 -17.88
N GLN A 372 4.66 49.69 -17.73
CA GLN A 372 5.10 48.59 -16.87
C GLN A 372 6.40 47.95 -17.35
N ALA A 373 6.58 47.76 -18.66
CA ALA A 373 7.83 47.25 -19.23
C ALA A 373 9.01 48.20 -18.96
N ARG A 374 8.79 49.52 -19.07
CA ARG A 374 9.80 50.54 -18.74
C ARG A 374 10.12 50.58 -17.24
N ALA A 375 9.13 50.45 -16.37
CA ALA A 375 9.32 50.40 -14.92
C ALA A 375 10.07 49.13 -14.47
N GLY A 376 9.76 47.97 -15.06
CA GLY A 376 10.47 46.71 -14.79
C GLY A 376 11.94 46.73 -15.24
N ALA A 377 12.25 47.42 -16.35
CA ALA A 377 13.63 47.61 -16.80
C ALA A 377 14.44 48.57 -15.90
N SER A 378 13.79 49.56 -15.28
CA SER A 378 14.47 50.51 -14.37
C SER A 378 14.90 49.90 -13.03
N HIS A 379 14.37 48.74 -12.65
CA HIS A 379 14.72 48.07 -11.38
C HIS A 379 16.01 47.22 -11.46
N PHE A 380 16.48 46.89 -12.66
CA PHE A 380 17.70 46.09 -12.88
C PHE A 380 18.93 46.90 -13.35
N GLY A 381 18.79 48.22 -13.54
CA GLY A 381 19.86 49.09 -14.06
C GLY A 381 20.69 49.84 -13.02
N GLY A 382 20.51 49.56 -11.72
CA GLY A 382 21.12 50.31 -10.61
C GLY A 382 22.13 49.51 -9.79
N GLY A 383 23.01 48.74 -10.41
CA GLY A 383 24.14 48.07 -9.75
C GLY A 383 25.45 48.77 -10.11
N GLY A 384 25.72 49.89 -9.45
CA GLY A 384 26.95 50.66 -9.63
C GLY A 384 28.20 49.90 -9.20
N ASP A 385 29.24 50.07 -10.01
CA ASP A 385 30.65 49.78 -9.72
C ASP A 385 31.01 50.06 -8.26
N HIS A 386 31.43 49.02 -7.54
CA HIS A 386 32.34 49.17 -6.41
C HIS A 386 33.50 48.19 -6.55
N ARG A 387 34.68 48.80 -6.62
CA ARG A 387 36.04 48.26 -6.65
C ARG A 387 36.30 47.13 -5.66
#